data_AF-A0A3Q7IX76-F1
#
_entry.id   AF-A0A3Q7IX76-F1
#
_cell.length_a   1.000
_cell.length_b   1.000
_cell.length_c   1.000
_cell.angle_alpha   90.00
_cell.angle_beta   90.00
_cell.angle_gamma   90.00
#
_symmetry.space_group_name_H-M   'P 1'
#
loop_
_entity.id
_entity.type
_entity.pdbx_description
1 polymer ?
#
loop_
_entity_poly.entity_id
_entity_poly.type
_entity_poly.pdbx_seq_one_letter_code
_entity_poly.pdbx_strand_id
1 'polypeptide(L)'
;MLIAGSSIGEIKNLKTRLSAAFKMKDLGPAKQILGMKISWDRSAGTLNLPQELYIEKVLSRFRVNDAKPTVGSLMYAMVCTRPDIAHVVGVVSRYMANPGKEHWEAVKWLLRYLRGTSSTSLCFGKGNVTLQGFVDADLGGDVDSSKSTSGYIYTIGGTVVSWMSRLQKCVSLSSTEAE
;
A
#
# COMPACT_ATOMS: atom_id res chain seq x y z
N MET A 1 -6.49 6.75 -16.62
CA MET A 1 -5.64 7.79 -16.00
C MET A 1 -6.50 8.62 -15.07
N LEU A 2 -6.00 8.92 -13.86
CA LEU A 2 -6.65 9.86 -12.95
C LEU A 2 -5.99 11.24 -13.12
N ILE A 3 -6.82 12.29 -13.06
CA ILE A 3 -6.37 13.67 -13.07
C ILE A 3 -6.95 14.31 -11.81
N ALA A 4 -6.08 14.89 -10.99
CA ALA A 4 -6.45 15.62 -9.79
C ALA A 4 -5.79 17.01 -9.82
N GLY A 5 -6.43 17.99 -9.19
CA GLY A 5 -5.97 19.38 -9.17
C GLY A 5 -6.88 20.24 -8.30
N SER A 6 -6.38 21.40 -7.89
CA SER A 6 -7.12 22.37 -7.07
C SER A 6 -8.15 23.18 -7.89
N SER A 7 -7.95 23.29 -9.21
CA SER A 7 -8.81 24.05 -10.12
C SER A 7 -9.50 23.14 -11.14
N ILE A 8 -10.84 23.20 -11.19
CA ILE A 8 -11.62 22.50 -12.21
C ILE A 8 -11.34 23.03 -13.62
N GLY A 9 -10.97 24.31 -13.73
CA GLY A 9 -10.61 24.94 -15.01
C GLY A 9 -9.32 24.35 -15.57
N GLU A 10 -8.30 24.18 -14.73
CA GLU A 10 -7.03 23.56 -15.10
C GLU A 10 -7.21 22.09 -15.46
N ILE A 11 -8.01 21.34 -14.69
CA ILE A 11 -8.34 19.95 -15.00
C ILE A 11 -9.01 19.84 -16.37
N LYS A 12 -9.97 20.73 -16.68
CA LYS A 12 -10.63 20.76 -18.00
C LYS A 12 -9.64 21.09 -19.11
N ASN A 13 -8.80 22.11 -18.94
CA ASN A 13 -7.79 22.47 -19.93
C ASN A 13 -6.83 21.30 -20.22
N LEU A 14 -6.34 20.64 -19.16
CA LEU A 14 -5.48 19.46 -19.28
C LEU A 14 -6.18 18.31 -20.02
N LYS A 15 -7.45 18.02 -19.68
CA LYS A 15 -8.26 17.02 -20.39
C LYS A 15 -8.37 17.32 -21.89
N THR A 16 -8.59 18.59 -22.27
CA THR A 16 -8.69 19.01 -23.67
C THR A 16 -7.36 18.78 -24.40
N ARG A 17 -6.24 19.22 -23.81
CA ARG A 17 -4.90 19.04 -24.40
C ARG A 17 -4.55 17.57 -24.59
N LEU A 18 -4.85 16.73 -23.60
CA LEU A 18 -4.61 15.29 -23.68
C LEU A 18 -5.51 14.61 -24.72
N SER A 19 -6.77 15.03 -24.85
CA SER A 19 -7.69 14.46 -25.84
C SER A 19 -7.31 14.82 -27.27
N ALA A 20 -6.61 15.94 -27.48
CA ALA A 20 -6.08 16.31 -28.79
C ALA A 20 -4.88 15.45 -29.20
N ALA A 21 -4.04 15.05 -28.25
CA ALA A 21 -2.83 14.26 -28.50
C ALA A 21 -3.08 12.74 -28.47
N PHE A 22 -4.03 12.28 -27.65
CA PHE A 22 -4.28 10.86 -27.39
C PHE A 22 -5.75 10.52 -27.54
N LYS A 23 -6.04 9.37 -28.15
CA LYS A 23 -7.40 8.81 -28.17
C LYS A 23 -7.80 8.44 -26.74
N MET A 24 -8.70 9.23 -26.15
CA MET A 24 -9.16 9.01 -24.77
C MET A 24 -10.67 9.26 -24.61
N LYS A 25 -11.24 8.66 -23.57
CA LYS A 25 -12.64 8.82 -23.19
C LYS A 25 -12.70 9.34 -21.76
N ASP A 26 -13.43 10.42 -21.53
CA ASP A 26 -13.72 10.89 -20.18
C ASP A 26 -14.81 10.01 -19.56
N LEU A 27 -14.49 9.37 -18.44
CA LEU A 27 -15.42 8.53 -17.67
C LEU A 27 -16.08 9.30 -16.52
N GLY A 28 -15.84 10.61 -16.43
CA GLY A 28 -16.38 11.46 -15.38
C GLY A 28 -15.60 11.33 -14.05
N PRO A 29 -16.21 11.73 -12.92
CA PRO A 29 -15.59 11.64 -11.60
C PRO A 29 -15.21 10.20 -11.25
N ALA A 30 -13.96 9.99 -10.85
CA ALA A 30 -13.46 8.69 -10.47
C ALA A 30 -14.12 8.21 -9.16
N LYS A 31 -14.76 7.04 -9.20
CA LYS A 31 -15.36 6.37 -8.04
C LYS A 31 -14.53 5.18 -7.55
N GLN A 32 -13.65 4.67 -8.40
CA GLN A 32 -12.85 3.48 -8.14
C GLN A 32 -11.53 3.55 -8.91
N ILE A 33 -10.45 3.05 -8.31
CA ILE A 33 -9.15 2.82 -8.95
C ILE A 33 -8.61 1.48 -8.48
N LEU A 34 -8.17 0.62 -9.42
CA LEU A 34 -7.59 -0.68 -9.09
C LEU A 34 -8.45 -1.47 -8.08
N GLY A 35 -9.75 -1.54 -8.31
CA GLY A 35 -10.66 -2.23 -7.38
C GLY A 35 -10.97 -1.49 -6.07
N MET A 36 -10.24 -0.43 -5.71
CA MET A 36 -10.44 0.36 -4.49
C MET A 36 -11.41 1.50 -4.71
N LYS A 37 -12.31 1.74 -3.76
CA LYS A 37 -13.22 2.89 -3.82
C LYS A 37 -12.45 4.18 -3.59
N ILE A 38 -12.91 5.25 -4.23
CA ILE A 38 -12.46 6.62 -3.98
C ILE A 38 -13.66 7.34 -3.36
N SER A 39 -13.48 7.87 -2.15
CA SER A 39 -14.46 8.71 -1.48
C SER A 39 -13.92 10.13 -1.42
N TRP A 40 -14.69 11.09 -1.90
CA TRP A 40 -14.30 12.49 -1.88
C TRP A 40 -15.28 13.28 -1.02
N ASP A 41 -14.80 13.78 0.12
CA ASP A 41 -15.55 14.67 0.98
C ASP A 41 -15.23 16.11 0.56
N ARG A 42 -16.17 16.74 -0.13
CA ARG A 42 -16.03 18.12 -0.63
C ARG A 42 -16.05 19.15 0.49
N SER A 43 -16.84 18.90 1.53
CA SER A 43 -16.96 19.78 2.70
C SER A 43 -15.65 19.82 3.48
N ALA A 44 -15.09 18.64 3.80
CA ALA A 44 -13.79 18.54 4.46
C ALA A 44 -12.62 18.84 3.50
N GLY A 45 -12.83 18.67 2.19
CA GLY A 45 -11.76 18.75 1.20
C GLY A 45 -10.80 17.57 1.25
N THR A 46 -11.26 16.42 1.71
CA THR A 46 -10.43 15.22 1.89
C THR A 46 -10.77 14.19 0.82
N LEU A 47 -9.76 13.51 0.31
CA LEU A 47 -9.87 12.34 -0.54
C LEU A 47 -9.46 11.12 0.25
N ASN A 48 -10.40 10.20 0.45
CA ASN A 48 -10.19 8.96 1.17
C ASN A 48 -10.14 7.79 0.20
N LEU A 49 -9.21 6.87 0.43
CA LEU A 49 -9.13 5.58 -0.26
C LEU A 49 -9.56 4.47 0.70
N PRO A 50 -10.88 4.26 0.90
CA PRO A 50 -11.38 3.22 1.79
C PRO A 50 -11.12 1.82 1.22
N GLN A 51 -10.79 0.91 2.13
CA GLN A 51 -10.36 -0.45 1.81
C GLN A 51 -11.19 -1.53 2.50
N GLU A 52 -12.16 -1.16 3.33
CA GLU A 52 -13.01 -2.08 4.10
C GLU A 52 -13.58 -3.21 3.23
N LEU A 53 -14.18 -2.86 2.09
CA LEU A 53 -14.73 -3.83 1.14
C LEU A 53 -13.68 -4.76 0.52
N TYR A 54 -12.46 -4.29 0.34
CA TYR A 54 -11.37 -5.14 -0.15
C TYR A 54 -10.94 -6.10 0.94
N ILE A 55 -10.74 -5.62 2.17
CA ILE A 55 -10.37 -6.45 3.32
C ILE A 55 -11.43 -7.54 3.57
N GLU A 56 -12.72 -7.20 3.54
CA GLU A 56 -13.80 -8.19 3.65
C GLU A 56 -13.75 -9.26 2.56
N LYS A 57 -13.41 -8.88 1.32
CA LYS A 57 -13.17 -9.84 0.23
C LYS A 57 -11.95 -10.73 0.48
N VAL A 58 -10.87 -10.20 1.05
CA VAL A 58 -9.69 -11.00 1.42
C VAL A 58 -10.03 -11.97 2.55
N LEU A 59 -10.73 -11.50 3.59
CA LEU A 59 -11.14 -12.31 4.74
C LEU A 59 -12.11 -13.43 4.37
N SER A 60 -13.07 -13.16 3.48
CA SER A 60 -14.01 -14.18 2.98
C SER A 60 -13.29 -15.24 2.15
N ARG A 61 -12.30 -14.88 1.33
CA ARG A 61 -11.49 -15.83 0.55
C ARG A 61 -10.60 -16.71 1.44
N PHE A 62 -10.04 -16.14 2.50
CA PHE A 62 -9.19 -16.89 3.45
C PHE A 62 -9.92 -18.08 4.08
N ARG A 63 -11.24 -17.96 4.29
CA ARG A 63 -12.06 -19.04 4.87
C ARG A 63 -12.17 -20.28 3.96
N VAL A 64 -11.65 -20.24 2.72
CA VAL A 64 -11.89 -21.24 1.66
C VAL A 64 -10.61 -21.99 1.19
N ASN A 65 -9.46 -21.83 1.89
CA ASN A 65 -8.14 -22.52 1.71
C ASN A 65 -7.04 -21.82 0.88
N ASP A 66 -5.81 -22.30 1.13
CA ASP A 66 -4.46 -22.01 0.62
C ASP A 66 -3.75 -20.71 1.09
N ALA A 67 -2.51 -20.88 1.56
CA ALA A 67 -1.62 -19.80 1.99
C ALA A 67 -1.21 -18.89 0.83
N LYS A 68 -1.02 -19.46 -0.38
CA LYS A 68 -0.52 -18.71 -1.54
C LYS A 68 -1.49 -17.62 -2.04
N PRO A 69 -2.78 -17.91 -2.31
CA PRO A 69 -3.75 -16.88 -2.69
C PRO A 69 -3.98 -15.84 -1.58
N THR A 70 -3.86 -16.27 -0.33
CA THR A 70 -4.01 -15.39 0.84
C THR A 70 -2.90 -14.36 0.88
N VAL A 71 -1.64 -14.78 0.83
CA VAL A 71 -0.50 -13.84 0.87
C VAL A 71 -0.47 -12.96 -0.36
N GLY A 72 -0.83 -13.46 -1.55
CA GLY A 72 -0.96 -12.62 -2.74
C GLY A 72 -2.03 -11.51 -2.59
N SER A 73 -3.15 -11.81 -1.92
CA SER A 73 -4.18 -10.81 -1.63
C SER A 73 -3.72 -9.79 -0.57
N LEU A 74 -2.92 -10.23 0.40
CA LEU A 74 -2.30 -9.37 1.41
C LEU A 74 -1.24 -8.45 0.80
N MET A 75 -0.43 -8.95 -0.14
CA MET A 75 0.53 -8.15 -0.91
C MET A 75 -0.19 -7.04 -1.70
N TYR A 76 -1.36 -7.33 -2.24
CA TYR A 76 -2.13 -6.31 -2.93
C TYR A 76 -2.63 -5.21 -1.96
N ALA A 77 -3.19 -5.59 -0.81
CA ALA A 77 -3.56 -4.63 0.23
C ALA A 77 -2.36 -3.78 0.67
N MET A 78 -1.21 -4.43 0.88
CA MET A 78 0.06 -3.80 1.24
C MET A 78 0.48 -2.74 0.23
N VAL A 79 0.47 -3.06 -1.08
CA VAL A 79 0.96 -2.14 -2.12
C VAL A 79 0.01 -0.97 -2.35
N CYS A 80 -1.29 -1.19 -2.16
CA CYS A 80 -2.28 -0.19 -2.54
C CYS A 80 -2.66 0.77 -1.41
N THR A 81 -2.86 0.29 -0.18
CA THR A 81 -3.46 1.10 0.91
C THR A 81 -2.91 0.84 2.31
N ARG A 82 -2.19 -0.27 2.52
CA ARG A 82 -1.70 -0.69 3.85
C ARG A 82 -0.17 -0.67 3.94
N PRO A 83 0.47 0.51 4.05
CA PRO A 83 1.91 0.57 4.32
C PRO A 83 2.29 -0.12 5.64
N ASP A 84 1.39 -0.09 6.62
CA ASP A 84 1.56 -0.64 7.96
C ASP A 84 1.78 -2.16 8.00
N ILE A 85 1.29 -2.91 7.01
CA ILE A 85 1.50 -4.36 6.94
C ILE A 85 2.71 -4.75 6.09
N ALA A 86 3.44 -3.78 5.53
CA ALA A 86 4.46 -4.06 4.52
C ALA A 86 5.58 -4.98 5.01
N HIS A 87 6.05 -4.73 6.22
CA HIS A 87 7.10 -5.54 6.82
C HIS A 87 6.65 -7.00 7.05
N VAL A 88 5.51 -7.20 7.74
CA VAL A 88 5.00 -8.55 8.06
C VAL A 88 4.64 -9.35 6.81
N VAL A 89 4.06 -8.73 5.79
CA VAL A 89 3.79 -9.39 4.50
C VAL A 89 5.11 -9.76 3.82
N GLY A 90 6.12 -8.89 3.88
CA GLY A 90 7.46 -9.16 3.37
C GLY A 90 8.11 -10.38 4.02
N VAL A 91 7.98 -10.55 5.34
CA VAL A 91 8.50 -11.72 6.07
C VAL A 91 7.73 -12.99 5.70
N VAL A 92 6.40 -12.97 5.82
CA VAL A 92 5.55 -14.15 5.54
C VAL A 92 5.70 -14.63 4.09
N SER A 93 5.95 -13.72 3.14
CA SER A 93 6.14 -14.05 1.73
C SER A 93 7.31 -15.00 1.47
N ARG A 94 8.35 -14.97 2.31
CA ARG A 94 9.58 -15.79 2.19
C ARG A 94 9.27 -17.27 2.34
N TYR A 95 8.27 -17.60 3.16
CA TYR A 95 7.92 -18.98 3.52
C TYR A 95 6.71 -19.53 2.75
N MET A 96 6.25 -18.83 1.70
CA MET A 96 5.07 -19.24 0.91
C MET A 96 5.25 -20.57 0.18
N ALA A 97 6.48 -21.01 -0.07
CA ALA A 97 6.76 -22.30 -0.69
C ALA A 97 6.48 -23.47 0.26
N ASN A 98 6.78 -23.30 1.56
CA ASN A 98 6.59 -24.33 2.59
C ASN A 98 6.27 -23.68 3.95
N PRO A 99 5.04 -23.22 4.19
CA PRO A 99 4.67 -22.51 5.41
C PRO A 99 4.49 -23.49 6.59
N GLY A 100 5.42 -23.45 7.54
CA GLY A 100 5.25 -24.07 8.87
C GLY A 100 4.10 -23.49 9.71
N LYS A 101 3.81 -24.13 10.84
CA LYS A 101 2.72 -23.76 11.77
C LYS A 101 2.82 -22.31 12.24
N GLU A 102 4.02 -21.86 12.59
CA GLU A 102 4.27 -20.50 13.10
C GLU A 102 3.96 -19.44 12.04
N HIS A 103 4.35 -19.67 10.78
CA HIS A 103 4.01 -18.78 9.66
C HIS A 103 2.50 -18.68 9.45
N TRP A 104 1.76 -19.78 9.61
CA TRP A 104 0.30 -19.79 9.54
C TRP A 104 -0.37 -19.02 10.68
N GLU A 105 0.19 -19.09 11.88
CA GLU A 105 -0.28 -18.25 13.00
C GLU A 105 -0.02 -16.77 12.69
N ALA A 106 1.15 -16.40 12.17
CA ALA A 106 1.43 -15.02 11.75
C ALA A 106 0.43 -14.50 10.71
N VAL A 107 0.08 -15.32 9.71
CA VAL A 107 -0.98 -14.99 8.72
C VAL A 107 -2.33 -14.76 9.40
N LYS A 108 -2.73 -15.63 10.34
CA LYS A 108 -3.98 -15.47 11.09
C LYS A 108 -3.98 -14.18 11.92
N TRP A 109 -2.87 -13.85 12.57
CA TRP A 109 -2.71 -12.60 13.31
C TRP A 109 -2.87 -11.38 12.40
N LEU A 110 -2.21 -11.40 11.24
CA LEU A 110 -2.33 -10.35 10.23
C LEU A 110 -3.78 -10.17 9.75
N LEU A 111 -4.50 -11.26 9.50
CA LEU A 111 -5.91 -11.19 9.09
C LEU A 111 -6.82 -10.68 10.21
N ARG A 112 -6.58 -11.07 11.47
CA ARG A 112 -7.29 -10.52 12.63
C ARG A 112 -7.04 -9.02 12.77
N TYR A 113 -5.79 -8.59 12.60
CA TYR A 113 -5.41 -7.18 12.61
C TYR A 113 -6.12 -6.39 11.50
N LEU A 114 -6.12 -6.90 10.27
CA LEU A 114 -6.83 -6.28 9.14
C LEU A 114 -8.34 -6.19 9.39
N ARG A 115 -8.94 -7.21 10.01
CA ARG A 115 -10.36 -7.17 10.40
C ARG A 115 -10.64 -6.08 11.44
N GLY A 116 -9.76 -5.91 12.41
CA GLY A 116 -9.89 -4.86 13.44
C GLY A 116 -9.61 -3.45 12.93
N THR A 117 -8.90 -3.32 11.81
CA THR A 117 -8.48 -2.05 11.21
C THR A 117 -9.06 -1.85 9.80
N SER A 118 -10.20 -2.46 9.51
CA SER A 118 -10.82 -2.43 8.18
C SER A 118 -11.30 -1.03 7.78
N SER A 119 -11.66 -0.21 8.78
CA SER A 119 -12.11 1.18 8.63
C SER A 119 -11.00 2.19 8.37
N THR A 120 -9.73 1.82 8.61
CA THR A 120 -8.58 2.70 8.33
C THR A 120 -8.47 2.94 6.82
N SER A 121 -8.14 4.16 6.41
CA SER A 121 -7.98 4.52 5.00
C SER A 121 -6.87 5.56 4.81
N LEU A 122 -6.29 5.62 3.61
CA LEU A 122 -5.41 6.73 3.25
C LEU A 122 -6.27 7.97 3.01
N CYS A 123 -5.98 9.06 3.73
CA CYS A 123 -6.74 10.30 3.71
C CYS A 123 -5.85 11.45 3.24
N PHE A 124 -6.08 11.93 2.02
CA PHE A 124 -5.41 13.09 1.45
C PHE A 124 -6.21 14.34 1.78
N GLY A 125 -5.67 15.21 2.64
CA GLY A 125 -6.33 16.43 3.07
C GLY A 125 -5.94 17.68 2.27
N LYS A 126 -6.62 18.79 2.60
CA LYS A 126 -6.19 20.14 2.25
C LYS A 126 -4.98 20.51 3.10
N GLY A 127 -3.89 20.94 2.48
CA GLY A 127 -2.69 21.37 3.18
C GLY A 127 -1.55 21.64 2.22
N ASN A 128 -0.41 22.05 2.77
CA ASN A 128 0.81 22.20 2.00
C ASN A 128 1.26 20.84 1.47
N VAL A 129 1.29 20.72 0.14
CA VAL A 129 1.78 19.54 -0.58
C VAL A 129 3.31 19.52 -0.46
N THR A 130 3.79 19.02 0.68
CA THR A 130 5.22 18.80 0.93
C THR A 130 5.51 17.32 0.76
N LEU A 131 6.55 17.02 -0.01
CA LEU A 131 7.09 15.66 -0.16
C LEU A 131 8.11 15.45 0.96
N GLN A 132 7.88 14.46 1.82
CA GLN A 132 8.83 14.04 2.84
C GLN A 132 9.17 12.57 2.63
N GLY A 133 10.41 12.20 2.88
CA GLY A 133 10.90 10.84 2.75
C GLY A 133 11.64 10.41 4.02
N PHE A 134 11.33 9.22 4.48
CA PHE A 134 12.00 8.53 5.58
C PHE A 134 12.56 7.22 5.04
N VAL A 135 13.82 6.93 5.35
CA VAL A 135 14.52 5.72 4.95
C VAL A 135 15.22 5.19 6.19
N ASP A 136 15.23 3.88 6.36
CA ASP A 136 15.84 3.20 7.51
C ASP A 136 16.20 1.75 7.12
N ALA A 137 17.21 1.18 7.76
CA ALA A 137 17.55 -0.23 7.61
C ALA A 137 17.89 -0.88 8.95
N ASP A 138 17.47 -2.14 9.13
CA ASP A 138 17.94 -2.95 10.26
C ASP A 138 19.35 -3.52 10.00
N LEU A 139 20.00 -4.07 11.02
CA LEU A 139 21.25 -4.83 10.88
C LEU A 139 21.00 -6.32 11.18
N GLY A 140 21.04 -7.16 10.15
CA GLY A 140 20.97 -8.61 10.28
C GLY A 140 19.67 -9.12 10.92
N GLY A 141 18.55 -8.41 10.71
CA GLY A 141 17.27 -8.74 11.35
C GLY A 141 16.65 -10.06 10.91
N ASP A 142 17.05 -10.61 9.76
CA ASP A 142 16.59 -11.92 9.30
C ASP A 142 17.40 -13.06 9.95
N VAL A 143 16.75 -13.87 10.77
CA VAL A 143 17.41 -14.96 11.53
C VAL A 143 18.00 -16.04 10.61
N ASP A 144 17.34 -16.32 9.49
CA ASP A 144 17.74 -17.43 8.60
C ASP A 144 18.95 -17.07 7.71
N SER A 145 19.02 -15.83 7.23
CA SER A 145 20.06 -15.39 6.29
C SER A 145 20.99 -14.30 6.82
N SER A 146 20.74 -13.80 8.04
CA SER A 146 21.44 -12.65 8.65
C SER A 146 21.43 -11.40 7.77
N LYS A 147 20.49 -11.31 6.83
CA LYS A 147 20.35 -10.17 5.93
C LYS A 147 19.55 -9.07 6.58
N SER A 148 19.89 -7.85 6.24
CA SER A 148 19.16 -6.67 6.66
C SER A 148 17.87 -6.46 5.88
N THR A 149 16.90 -5.78 6.48
CA THR A 149 15.69 -5.27 5.83
C THR A 149 15.77 -3.76 5.74
N SER A 150 15.77 -3.23 4.52
CA SER A 150 15.66 -1.78 4.29
C SER A 150 14.21 -1.41 4.00
N GLY A 151 13.82 -0.23 4.47
CA GLY A 151 12.50 0.32 4.22
C GLY A 151 12.54 1.81 3.91
N TYR A 152 11.49 2.27 3.26
CA TYR A 152 11.24 3.70 3.13
C TYR A 152 9.75 4.00 3.17
N ILE A 153 9.43 5.23 3.55
CA ILE A 153 8.09 5.81 3.46
C ILE A 153 8.22 7.23 2.92
N TYR A 154 7.54 7.50 1.82
CA TYR A 154 7.33 8.84 1.29
C TYR A 154 5.90 9.29 1.57
N THR A 155 5.78 10.49 2.09
CA THR A 155 4.50 11.15 2.35
C THR A 155 4.35 12.40 1.51
N ILE A 156 3.12 12.68 1.09
CA ILE A 156 2.71 13.93 0.46
C ILE A 156 1.58 14.52 1.29
N GLY A 157 1.79 15.73 1.83
CA GLY A 157 0.78 16.40 2.67
C GLY A 157 0.37 15.56 3.89
N GLY A 158 1.34 14.88 4.51
CA GLY A 158 1.13 14.00 5.66
C GLY A 158 0.54 12.62 5.32
N THR A 159 0.19 12.34 4.06
CA THR A 159 -0.36 11.05 3.63
C THR A 159 0.69 10.20 2.94
N VAL A 160 0.77 8.92 3.28
CA VAL A 160 1.72 7.99 2.64
C VAL A 160 1.34 7.75 1.18
N VAL A 161 2.31 7.88 0.27
CA VAL A 161 2.11 7.72 -1.19
C VAL A 161 3.01 6.66 -1.82
N SER A 162 4.17 6.39 -1.24
CA SER A 162 5.09 5.36 -1.70
C SER A 162 5.82 4.79 -0.50
N TRP A 163 5.97 3.48 -0.45
CA TRP A 163 6.60 2.79 0.67
C TRP A 163 7.20 1.47 0.21
N MET A 164 8.13 0.96 1.00
CA MET A 164 8.77 -0.33 0.80
C MET A 164 9.25 -0.89 2.13
N SER A 165 9.20 -2.22 2.27
CA SER A 165 10.01 -2.98 3.21
C SER A 165 10.57 -4.18 2.46
N ARG A 166 11.90 -4.30 2.39
CA ARG A 166 12.56 -5.27 1.52
C ARG A 166 13.82 -5.85 2.16
N LEU A 167 13.92 -7.17 2.11
CA LEU A 167 15.15 -7.89 2.45
C LEU A 167 16.25 -7.52 1.46
N GLN A 168 17.42 -7.16 1.97
CA GLN A 168 18.59 -6.88 1.16
C GLN A 168 19.09 -8.12 0.41
N LYS A 169 19.85 -7.89 -0.66
CA LYS A 169 20.38 -8.99 -1.47
C LYS A 169 21.56 -9.69 -0.81
N CYS A 170 22.39 -8.92 -0.10
CA CYS A 170 23.62 -9.35 0.55
C CYS A 170 23.49 -9.21 2.08
N VAL A 171 24.42 -9.83 2.80
CA VAL A 171 24.58 -9.66 4.25
C VAL A 171 25.46 -8.44 4.47
N SER A 172 25.01 -7.51 5.30
CA SER A 172 25.77 -6.31 5.67
C SER A 172 26.67 -6.60 6.86
N LEU A 173 27.90 -6.10 6.84
CA LEU A 173 28.90 -6.30 7.89
C LEU A 173 28.87 -5.20 8.95
N SER A 174 28.15 -4.11 8.70
CA SER A 174 27.96 -2.99 9.61
C SER A 174 26.61 -2.32 9.41
N SER A 175 26.16 -1.53 10.40
CA SER A 175 24.96 -0.72 10.24
C SER A 175 25.10 0.33 9.14
N THR A 176 26.30 0.88 8.95
CA THR A 176 26.59 1.84 7.87
C THR A 176 26.50 1.23 6.47
N GLU A 177 26.74 -0.08 6.34
CA GLU A 177 26.56 -0.80 5.07
C GLU A 177 25.10 -1.22 4.85
N ALA A 178 24.32 -1.37 5.92
CA ALA A 178 22.91 -1.67 5.83
C ALA A 178 22.07 -0.45 5.42
N GLU A 179 22.46 0.75 5.84
CA GLU A 179 21.87 2.04 5.39
C GLU A 179 22.22 2.37 3.93
#